data_AF-A0A9X4C6P3-F1
#
_entry.id   AF-A0A9X4C6P3-F1
#
_cell.length_a   1.000
_cell.length_b   1.000
_cell.length_c   1.000
_cell.angle_alpha   90.00
_cell.angle_beta   90.00
_cell.angle_gamma   90.00
#
_symmetry.space_group_name_H-M   'P 1'
#
loop_
_entity.id
_entity.type
_entity.pdbx_description
1 polymer ?
#
loop_
_entity_poly.entity_id
_entity_poly.type
_entity_poly.pdbx_seq_one_letter_code
_entity_poly.pdbx_strand_id
1 'polypeptide(L)'
;MDLTRGLCHEEFIAAITHLEEMVSHPSAAGVCRQILAVGLESLSPAQLAVYEGYIWPNLLERCATCPKMVPAGVGYCPVCAIEYDN
;
A
#
# COMPACT_ATOMS: atom_id res chain seq x y z
N MET A 1 -16.72 1.31 -3.84
CA MET A 1 -15.35 1.58 -4.31
C MET A 1 -14.44 0.65 -3.53
N ASP A 2 -13.57 -0.09 -4.21
CA ASP A 2 -12.63 -0.98 -3.53
C ASP A 2 -11.45 -0.16 -2.99
N LEU A 3 -11.47 0.06 -1.68
CA LEU A 3 -10.47 0.88 -1.00
C LEU A 3 -9.19 0.09 -0.74
N THR A 4 -9.21 -1.24 -0.66
CA THR A 4 -7.99 -2.04 -0.46
C THR A 4 -7.32 -2.45 -1.77
N ARG A 5 -7.90 -2.07 -2.92
CA ARG A 5 -7.37 -2.35 -4.26
C ARG A 5 -7.23 -3.85 -4.53
N GLY A 6 -8.19 -4.62 -4.05
CA GLY A 6 -8.27 -6.07 -4.24
C GLY A 6 -7.31 -6.86 -3.35
N LEU A 7 -6.57 -6.19 -2.45
CA LEU A 7 -5.72 -6.83 -1.47
C LEU A 7 -6.54 -7.46 -0.34
N CYS A 8 -6.09 -8.61 0.15
CA CYS A 8 -6.59 -9.15 1.40
C CYS A 8 -6.11 -8.28 2.57
N HIS A 9 -6.66 -8.51 3.77
CA HIS A 9 -6.32 -7.69 4.94
C HIS A 9 -4.81 -7.71 5.26
N GLU A 10 -4.17 -8.88 5.22
CA GLU A 10 -2.74 -9.02 5.52
C GLU A 10 -1.86 -8.30 4.49
N GLU A 11 -2.17 -8.49 3.20
CA GLU A 11 -1.46 -7.81 2.10
C GLU A 11 -1.64 -6.29 2.18
N PHE A 12 -2.84 -5.84 2.54
CA PHE A 12 -3.14 -4.42 2.71
C PHE A 12 -2.34 -3.80 3.85
N ILE A 13 -2.31 -4.46 5.02
CA ILE A 13 -1.53 -3.99 6.17
C ILE A 13 -0.04 -3.96 5.84
N ALA A 14 0.50 -5.02 5.22
CA ALA A 14 1.90 -5.07 4.82
C ALA A 14 2.26 -3.94 3.84
N ALA A 15 1.43 -3.71 2.82
CA ALA A 15 1.63 -2.62 1.86
C ALA A 15 1.57 -1.24 2.53
N ILE A 16 0.62 -1.00 3.44
CA ILE A 16 0.53 0.26 4.19
C ILE A 16 1.75 0.47 5.09
N THR A 17 2.23 -0.57 5.77
CA THR A 17 3.45 -0.50 6.61
C THR A 17 4.67 -0.15 5.76
N HIS A 18 4.85 -0.82 4.62
CA HIS A 18 5.95 -0.49 3.71
C HIS A 18 5.86 0.96 3.21
N LEU A 19 4.67 1.41 2.83
CA LEU A 19 4.47 2.80 2.42
C LEU A 19 4.70 3.77 3.58
N GLU A 20 4.35 3.45 4.82
CA GLU A 20 4.65 4.33 5.96
C GLU A 20 6.15 4.66 6.05
N GLU A 21 7.00 3.66 5.82
CA GLU A 21 8.45 3.77 5.91
C GLU A 21 9.06 4.46 4.68
N MET A 22 8.48 4.25 3.50
CA MET A 22 9.07 4.66 2.22
C MET A 22 8.49 5.94 1.62
N VAL A 23 7.30 6.38 2.03
CA VAL A 23 6.65 7.55 1.42
C VAL A 23 7.36 8.86 1.78
N SER A 24 7.74 9.61 0.77
CA SER A 24 8.29 10.97 0.90
C SER A 24 7.21 12.06 1.04
N HIS A 25 5.93 11.71 0.86
CA HIS A 25 4.85 12.69 0.89
C HIS A 25 4.57 13.16 2.35
N PRO A 26 4.57 14.48 2.62
CA PRO A 26 4.58 15.03 3.98
C PRO A 26 3.43 14.55 4.87
N SER A 27 2.25 14.33 4.28
CA SER A 27 1.05 13.90 5.00
C SER A 27 0.76 12.40 4.85
N ALA A 28 1.41 11.69 3.91
CA ALA A 28 1.03 10.31 3.62
C ALA A 28 1.47 9.36 4.74
N ALA A 29 2.68 9.52 5.28
CA ALA A 29 3.15 8.70 6.39
C ALA A 29 2.24 8.80 7.62
N GLY A 30 1.73 10.01 7.92
CA GLY A 30 0.77 10.22 9.00
C GLY A 30 -0.57 9.54 8.75
N VAL A 31 -1.05 9.55 7.50
CA VAL A 31 -2.27 8.85 7.10
C VAL A 31 -2.08 7.33 7.17
N CYS A 32 -0.95 6.79 6.72
CA CYS A 32 -0.62 5.36 6.88
C CYS A 32 -0.65 4.94 8.35
N ARG A 33 -0.01 5.70 9.25
CA ARG A 33 -0.06 5.43 10.70
C ARG A 33 -1.48 5.41 11.25
N GLN A 34 -2.31 6.36 10.84
CA GLN A 34 -3.70 6.42 11.28
C GLN A 34 -4.49 5.18 10.83
N ILE A 35 -4.28 4.75 9.58
CA ILE A 35 -4.91 3.52 9.04
C ILE A 35 -4.45 2.30 9.83
N LEU A 36 -3.15 2.16 10.10
CA LEU A 36 -2.60 1.02 10.86
C LEU A 36 -3.12 0.98 12.31
N ALA A 37 -3.28 2.14 12.94
CA ALA A 37 -3.67 2.23 14.34
C ALA A 37 -5.19 2.08 14.57
N VAL A 38 -6.02 2.63 13.68
CA VAL A 38 -7.46 2.80 13.92
C VAL A 38 -8.33 2.27 12.77
N GLY A 39 -7.77 2.06 11.59
CA GLY A 39 -8.50 1.64 10.40
C GLY A 39 -8.78 2.78 9.43
N LEU A 40 -9.12 2.39 8.19
CA LEU A 40 -9.32 3.31 7.07
C LEU A 40 -10.58 4.17 7.22
N GLU A 41 -11.58 3.67 7.93
CA GLU A 41 -12.82 4.37 8.28
C GLU A 41 -12.59 5.56 9.21
N SER A 42 -11.42 5.65 9.86
CA SER A 42 -11.08 6.74 10.76
C SER A 42 -10.58 8.00 10.04
N LEU A 43 -10.38 7.92 8.72
CA LEU A 43 -9.84 9.03 7.94
C LEU A 43 -10.86 10.16 7.81
N SER A 44 -10.42 11.38 8.11
CA SER A 44 -11.14 12.59 7.74
C SER A 44 -11.21 12.76 6.21
N PRO A 45 -12.13 13.59 5.67
CA PRO A 45 -12.22 13.81 4.23
C PRO A 45 -10.91 14.29 3.56
N ALA A 46 -10.12 15.10 4.26
CA ALA A 46 -8.83 15.57 3.76
C ALA A 46 -7.78 14.44 3.71
N GLN A 47 -7.78 13.56 4.72
CA GLN A 47 -6.89 12.40 4.75
C GLN A 47 -7.32 11.35 3.73
N LEU A 48 -8.62 11.19 3.50
CA LEU A 48 -9.15 10.33 2.44
C LEU A 48 -8.71 10.82 1.06
N ALA A 49 -8.67 12.13 0.82
CA ALA A 49 -8.14 12.68 -0.44
C ALA A 49 -6.64 12.38 -0.63
N VAL A 50 -5.84 12.48 0.43
CA VAL A 50 -4.41 12.07 0.40
C VAL A 50 -4.30 10.57 0.16
N TYR A 51 -5.16 9.78 0.79
CA TYR A 51 -5.20 8.34 0.60
C TYR A 51 -5.50 7.98 -0.85
N GLU A 52 -6.60 8.47 -1.41
CA GLU A 52 -7.03 8.17 -2.78
C GLU A 52 -6.04 8.70 -3.82
N GLY A 53 -5.49 9.90 -3.61
CA GLY A 53 -4.60 10.56 -4.56
C GLY A 53 -3.16 10.05 -4.54
N TYR A 54 -2.68 9.51 -3.40
CA TYR A 54 -1.29 9.17 -3.22
C TYR A 54 -1.05 7.76 -2.67
N ILE A 55 -1.76 7.32 -1.63
CA ILE A 55 -1.49 6.03 -0.99
C ILE A 55 -2.08 4.88 -1.81
N TRP A 56 -3.37 4.96 -2.15
CA TRP A 56 -4.11 3.96 -2.92
C TRP A 56 -3.41 3.54 -4.23
N PRO A 57 -2.95 4.47 -5.11
CA PRO A 57 -2.25 4.10 -6.34
C PRO A 57 -0.88 3.44 -6.10
N ASN A 58 -0.33 3.53 -4.89
CA ASN A 58 0.96 2.93 -4.51
C ASN A 58 0.81 1.68 -3.62
N LEU A 59 -0.41 1.22 -3.30
CA LEU A 59 -0.63 -0.05 -2.58
C LEU A 59 -0.14 -1.29 -3.32
N LEU A 60 -0.03 -1.17 -4.64
CA LEU A 60 0.44 -2.22 -5.52
C LEU A 60 1.63 -1.70 -6.33
N GLU A 61 2.61 -2.56 -6.48
CA GLU A 61 3.81 -2.32 -7.29
C GLU A 61 3.83 -3.30 -8.46
N ARG A 62 4.51 -2.91 -9.53
CA ARG A 62 4.68 -3.79 -10.68
C ARG A 62 5.85 -4.73 -10.43
N CYS A 63 5.66 -6.03 -10.69
CA CYS A 63 6.76 -6.98 -10.74
C CYS A 63 7.82 -6.53 -11.77
N ALA A 64 9.10 -6.72 -11.43
CA ALA A 64 10.22 -6.37 -12.30
C ALA A 64 10.24 -7.18 -13.62
N THR A 65 9.68 -8.39 -13.63
CA THR A 65 9.84 -9.36 -14.73
C THR A 65 8.54 -9.65 -15.50
N CYS A 66 7.38 -9.48 -14.86
CA CYS A 66 6.09 -9.80 -15.49
C CYS A 66 5.07 -8.66 -15.32
N PRO A 67 3.93 -8.67 -16.04
CA PRO A 67 2.94 -7.59 -15.94
C PRO A 67 2.09 -7.66 -14.65
N LYS A 68 2.36 -8.58 -13.73
CA LYS A 68 1.59 -8.72 -12.49
C LYS A 68 1.87 -7.56 -11.53
N MET A 69 0.78 -7.04 -10.96
CA MET A 69 0.83 -6.16 -9.80
C MET A 69 0.89 -7.01 -8.54
N VAL A 70 1.76 -6.62 -7.60
CA VAL A 70 1.96 -7.30 -6.31
C VAL A 70 1.79 -6.27 -5.19
N PRO A 71 1.44 -6.67 -3.95
CA PRO A 71 1.40 -5.75 -2.82
C PRO A 71 2.72 -4.99 -2.68
N ALA A 72 2.66 -3.70 -2.35
CA ALA A 72 3.87 -2.90 -2.16
C ALA A 72 4.76 -3.49 -1.06
N GLY A 73 6.07 -3.51 -1.31
CA GLY A 73 7.06 -4.04 -0.36
C GLY A 73 7.08 -5.58 -0.24
N VAL A 74 6.30 -6.32 -1.02
CA VAL A 74 6.40 -7.78 -1.01
C VAL A 74 7.74 -8.22 -1.60
N GLY A 75 8.43 -9.12 -0.89
CA GLY A 75 9.70 -9.71 -1.35
C GLY A 75 9.52 -10.88 -2.32
N TYR A 76 8.32 -11.15 -2.85
CA TYR A 76 8.10 -12.32 -3.69
C TYR A 76 7.01 -12.11 -4.75
N CYS A 77 7.26 -12.55 -5.98
CA CYS A 77 6.23 -12.64 -7.01
C CYS A 77 5.77 -14.08 -7.24
N PRO A 78 4.49 -14.43 -7.01
CA PRO A 78 3.99 -15.80 -7.15
C PRO A 78 3.89 -16.29 -8.60
N VAL A 79 3.97 -15.40 -9.60
CA VAL A 79 3.95 -15.79 -11.02
C VAL A 79 5.33 -16.13 -11.54
N CYS A 80 6.33 -15.31 -11.19
CA CYS A 80 7.71 -15.52 -11.60
C CYS A 80 8.45 -16.47 -10.65
N ALA A 81 7.90 -16.71 -9.46
CA ALA A 81 8.56 -17.39 -8.35
C ALA A 81 9.95 -16.80 -8.00
N ILE A 82 10.09 -15.47 -8.15
CA ILE A 82 11.32 -14.74 -7.82
C ILE A 82 11.15 -14.06 -6.46
N GLU A 83 12.23 -14.09 -5.68
CA GLU A 83 12.38 -13.29 -4.47
C GLU A 83 13.05 -11.95 -4.83
N TYR A 84 12.58 -10.88 -4.20
CA TYR A 84 13.18 -9.56 -4.26
C TYR A 84 13.93 -9.33 -2.94
N ASP A 85 15.18 -8.87 -3.03
CA ASP A 85 15.94 -8.33 -1.88
C ASP A 85 15.35 -6.97 -1.48
N ASN A 86 14.13 -6.98 -0.93
CA ASN A 86 13.44 -5.81 -0.38
C ASN A 86 13.70 -5.67 1.12
#